data_AF-A0A2T1CXL4-F1
#
_entry.id   AF-A0A2T1CXL4-F1
#
_cell.length_a   1.000
_cell.length_b   1.000
_cell.length_c   1.000
_cell.angle_alpha   90.00
_cell.angle_beta   90.00
_cell.angle_gamma   90.00
#
_symmetry.space_group_name_H-M   'P 1'
#
loop_
_entity.id
_entity.type
_entity.pdbx_description
1 polymer ?
#
loop_
_entity_poly.entity_id
_entity_poly.type
_entity_poly.pdbx_seq_one_letter_code
_entity_poly.pdbx_strand_id
1 'polypeptide(L)'
;GPSGVGKSSLITHLIPSAEMRVGAVSGKLGRGRHTTRHVELFELPMGGLLADTPGFNQPDLDCTPVELAGYFPEVRQRLAKNSCQFSDCLHRDEPNCAVRGDWERYDYYLMFLDEAIHYQESLDQTRDAESTTKVKVGEAGQHHAEPKLETKKYRRPSRRSQKQALQDWYQQDIDELMTDEED
;
A
#
# COMPACT_ATOMS: atom_id res chain seq x y z
N GLY A 1 1.31 21.22 -0.43
CA GLY A 1 0.75 21.61 -1.74
C GLY A 1 1.85 21.65 -2.79
N PRO A 2 1.53 21.33 -4.06
CA PRO A 2 2.53 21.13 -5.11
C PRO A 2 3.40 22.37 -5.37
N SER A 3 4.53 22.17 -6.05
CA SER A 3 5.39 23.29 -6.46
C SER A 3 4.63 24.24 -7.39
N GLY A 4 4.79 25.55 -7.21
CA GLY A 4 4.18 26.56 -8.07
C GLY A 4 2.77 27.03 -7.70
N VAL A 5 2.14 26.50 -6.65
CA VAL A 5 0.79 26.95 -6.20
C VAL A 5 0.77 28.30 -5.48
N GLY A 6 1.91 28.98 -5.35
CA GLY A 6 1.99 30.30 -4.69
C GLY A 6 2.32 30.29 -3.19
N LYS A 7 2.83 29.18 -2.63
CA LYS A 7 3.23 29.09 -1.20
C LYS A 7 4.18 30.24 -0.79
N SER A 8 5.26 30.44 -1.53
CA SER A 8 6.24 31.49 -1.24
C SER A 8 5.64 32.89 -1.38
N SER A 9 4.77 33.11 -2.35
CA SER A 9 4.04 34.39 -2.50
C SER A 9 3.12 34.67 -1.31
N LEU A 10 2.45 33.64 -0.77
CA LEU A 10 1.61 33.76 0.42
C LEU A 10 2.44 34.09 1.67
N ILE A 11 3.61 33.47 1.84
CA ILE A 11 4.53 33.76 2.94
C ILE A 11 4.94 35.23 2.92
N THR A 12 5.31 35.77 1.76
CA THR A 12 5.66 37.20 1.62
C THR A 12 4.53 38.14 2.01
N HIS A 13 3.26 37.76 1.75
CA HIS A 13 2.10 38.57 2.15
C HIS A 13 1.85 38.52 3.67
N LEU A 14 2.05 37.35 4.29
CA LEU A 14 1.86 37.16 5.73
C LEU A 14 2.99 37.80 6.55
N ILE A 15 4.20 37.82 6.01
CA ILE A 15 5.40 38.30 6.69
C ILE A 15 6.16 39.25 5.74
N PRO A 16 5.73 40.52 5.64
CA PRO A 16 6.35 41.49 4.73
C PRO A 16 7.84 41.71 5.00
N SER A 17 8.28 41.52 6.24
CA SER A 17 9.67 41.62 6.68
C SER A 17 10.55 40.42 6.34
N ALA A 18 9.98 39.31 5.84
CA ALA A 18 10.72 38.08 5.59
C ALA A 18 11.72 38.18 4.42
N GLU A 19 11.75 39.29 3.65
CA GLU A 19 12.62 39.54 2.48
C GLU A 19 13.00 38.27 1.69
N MET A 20 12.01 37.40 1.42
CA MET A 20 12.25 36.21 0.62
C MET A 20 12.68 36.65 -0.78
N ARG A 21 13.83 36.15 -1.25
CA ARG A 21 14.27 36.35 -2.65
C ARG A 21 13.32 35.61 -3.61
N VAL A 22 12.24 36.27 -4.01
CA VAL A 22 11.34 35.77 -5.06
C VAL A 22 12.01 36.03 -6.41
N GLY A 23 12.78 35.04 -6.91
CA GLY A 23 13.40 35.12 -8.23
C GLY A 23 12.38 35.06 -9.38
N ALA A 24 12.63 35.81 -10.46
CA ALA A 24 11.73 35.94 -11.60
C ALA A 24 11.48 34.61 -12.33
N VAL A 25 10.26 34.43 -12.81
CA VAL A 25 9.81 33.24 -13.55
C VAL A 25 10.55 33.14 -14.89
N SER A 26 11.39 32.11 -15.05
CA SER A 26 12.11 31.88 -16.31
C SER A 26 11.17 31.41 -17.43
N GLY A 27 11.04 32.24 -18.47
CA GLY A 27 10.10 32.10 -19.59
C GLY A 27 10.35 30.96 -20.58
N LYS A 28 11.21 29.97 -20.28
CA LYS A 28 11.53 28.87 -21.21
C LYS A 28 11.02 27.47 -20.83
N LEU A 29 10.41 27.29 -19.64
CA LEU A 29 9.97 25.94 -19.23
C LEU A 29 8.62 25.85 -18.49
N GLY A 30 7.89 26.96 -18.29
CA GLY A 30 6.55 26.95 -17.66
C GLY A 30 6.47 26.38 -16.23
N ARG A 31 7.59 25.96 -15.65
CA ARG A 31 7.72 25.48 -14.28
C ARG A 31 8.61 26.43 -13.50
N GLY A 32 8.02 27.15 -12.55
CA GLY A 32 8.72 28.05 -11.64
C GLY A 32 9.82 27.31 -10.90
N ARG A 33 11.08 27.68 -11.16
CA ARG A 33 12.27 27.06 -10.57
C ARG A 33 12.75 27.88 -9.38
N HIS A 34 11.92 27.97 -8.36
CA HIS A 34 12.33 28.39 -7.01
C HIS A 34 11.59 27.50 -6.00
N THR A 35 12.04 26.25 -5.94
CA THR A 35 11.60 25.27 -4.94
C THR A 35 12.28 25.58 -3.62
N THR A 36 11.52 25.88 -2.56
CA THR A 36 12.03 25.78 -1.19
C THR A 36 12.62 24.37 -1.06
N ARG A 37 13.93 24.24 -0.87
CA ARG A 37 14.62 22.92 -0.74
C ARG A 37 14.83 22.54 0.72
N HIS A 38 14.80 23.53 1.60
CA HIS A 38 14.99 23.38 3.03
C HIS A 38 13.71 23.77 3.75
N VAL A 39 13.49 23.20 4.92
CA VAL A 39 12.39 23.61 5.79
C VAL A 39 12.87 24.83 6.58
N GLU A 40 12.14 25.93 6.50
CA GLU A 40 12.42 27.16 7.24
C GLU A 40 11.23 27.52 8.13
N LEU A 41 11.51 28.04 9.33
CA LEU A 41 10.50 28.53 10.26
C LEU A 41 10.56 30.05 10.31
N PHE A 42 9.44 30.70 10.02
CA PHE A 42 9.29 32.15 10.11
C PHE A 42 8.41 32.53 11.30
N GLU A 43 8.81 33.54 12.07
CA GLU A 43 7.96 34.10 13.12
C GLU A 43 6.85 34.96 12.52
N LEU A 44 5.62 34.73 12.95
CA LEU A 44 4.47 35.50 12.51
C LEU A 44 4.33 36.79 13.33
N PRO A 45 3.90 37.92 12.73
CA PRO A 45 3.74 39.19 13.44
C PRO A 45 2.77 39.14 14.63
N MET A 46 1.78 38.24 14.57
CA MET A 46 0.79 38.05 15.64
C MET A 46 1.15 36.89 16.60
N GLY A 47 2.38 36.38 16.53
CA GLY A 47 2.85 35.23 17.29
C GLY A 47 2.63 33.89 16.57
N GLY A 48 3.45 32.91 16.92
CA GLY A 48 3.50 31.59 16.28
C GLY A 48 4.56 31.48 15.19
N LEU A 49 4.73 30.26 14.67
CA LEU A 49 5.74 29.92 13.67
C LEU A 49 5.06 29.39 12.40
N LEU A 50 5.55 29.85 11.25
CA LEU A 50 5.16 29.38 9.93
C LEU A 50 6.27 28.53 9.34
N ALA A 51 5.99 27.25 9.08
CA ALA A 51 6.93 26.35 8.42
C ALA A 51 6.79 26.41 6.89
N ASP A 52 7.79 26.92 6.18
CA ASP A 52 7.88 26.74 4.73
C ASP A 52 8.49 25.37 4.46
N THR A 53 7.75 24.54 3.75
CA THR A 53 8.19 23.20 3.35
C THR A 53 8.26 23.13 1.83
N PRO A 54 9.22 22.37 1.27
CA PRO A 54 9.23 22.04 -0.14
C PRO A 54 7.84 21.56 -0.60
N GLY A 55 7.41 22.02 -1.78
CA GLY A 55 6.19 21.48 -2.36
C GLY A 55 6.35 19.98 -2.63
N PHE A 56 5.50 19.17 -2.01
CA PHE A 56 5.40 17.75 -2.32
C PHE A 56 4.52 17.52 -3.55
N ASN A 57 4.88 16.52 -4.36
CA ASN A 57 3.92 15.88 -5.27
C ASN A 57 3.01 14.97 -4.42
N GLN A 58 1.89 14.51 -4.97
CA GLN A 58 0.92 13.64 -4.29
C GLN A 58 1.67 12.59 -3.44
N PRO A 59 1.57 12.63 -2.11
CA PRO A 59 2.32 11.74 -1.24
C PRO A 59 1.76 10.33 -1.38
N ASP A 60 2.64 9.33 -1.31
CA ASP A 60 2.23 7.93 -1.31
C ASP A 60 1.39 7.63 -0.07
N LEU A 61 0.33 6.84 -0.25
CA LEU A 61 -0.55 6.40 0.82
C LEU A 61 0.06 5.21 1.57
N ASP A 62 0.80 5.51 2.63
CA ASP A 62 1.35 4.50 3.55
C ASP A 62 0.37 4.25 4.71
N CYS A 63 -0.77 3.63 4.41
CA CYS A 63 -1.74 3.23 5.42
C CYS A 63 -2.47 1.94 5.03
N THR A 64 -2.94 1.21 6.04
CA THR A 64 -3.77 0.03 5.79
C THR A 64 -5.18 0.43 5.31
N PRO A 65 -5.90 -0.45 4.58
CA PRO A 65 -7.27 -0.20 4.15
C PRO A 65 -8.22 0.17 5.30
N VAL A 66 -8.00 -0.40 6.49
CA VAL A 66 -8.79 -0.12 7.70
C VAL A 66 -8.49 1.25 8.27
N GLU A 67 -7.22 1.67 8.29
CA GLU A 67 -6.82 2.98 8.82
C GLU A 67 -7.28 4.14 7.93
N LEU A 68 -7.32 3.92 6.60
CA LEU A 68 -7.74 4.92 5.63
C LEU A 68 -9.10 5.55 5.97
N ALA A 69 -10.05 4.73 6.43
CA ALA A 69 -11.38 5.18 6.87
C ALA A 69 -11.27 6.29 7.94
N GLY A 70 -10.30 6.18 8.83
CA GLY A 70 -10.02 7.15 9.89
C GLY A 70 -9.54 8.52 9.39
N TYR A 71 -9.02 8.63 8.17
CA TYR A 71 -8.52 9.90 7.63
C TYR A 71 -9.62 10.80 7.06
N PHE A 72 -10.76 10.21 6.71
CA PHE A 72 -11.91 10.95 6.19
C PHE A 72 -12.83 11.44 7.33
N PRO A 73 -13.02 12.76 7.51
CA PRO A 73 -13.89 13.29 8.56
C PRO A 73 -15.36 12.86 8.40
N GLU A 74 -15.85 12.68 7.17
CA GLU A 74 -17.20 12.19 6.89
C GLU A 74 -17.40 10.78 7.43
N VAL A 75 -16.42 9.91 7.23
CA VAL A 75 -16.41 8.53 7.73
C VAL A 75 -16.43 8.54 9.25
N ARG A 76 -15.54 9.31 9.90
CA ARG A 76 -15.53 9.47 11.36
C ARG A 76 -16.87 9.95 11.90
N GLN A 77 -17.50 10.92 11.25
CA GLN A 77 -18.80 11.45 11.67
C GLN A 77 -19.94 10.43 11.52
N ARG A 78 -19.92 9.60 10.46
CA ARG A 78 -20.92 8.55 10.26
C ARG A 78 -20.75 7.42 11.28
N LEU A 79 -19.51 6.99 11.52
CA LEU A 79 -19.18 5.97 12.53
C LEU A 79 -19.49 6.42 13.96
N ALA A 80 -19.41 7.72 14.25
CA ALA A 80 -19.83 8.27 15.54
C ALA A 80 -21.36 8.20 15.77
N LYS A 81 -22.16 8.09 14.69
CA LYS A 81 -23.62 8.02 14.78
C LYS A 81 -24.14 6.59 14.76
N ASN A 82 -23.55 5.73 13.93
CA ASN A 82 -23.96 4.34 13.74
C ASN A 82 -22.73 3.45 13.56
N SER A 83 -22.79 2.22 14.05
CA SER A 83 -21.77 1.20 13.80
C SER A 83 -22.09 0.41 12.53
N CYS A 84 -21.04 -0.02 11.83
CA CYS A 84 -21.18 -1.01 10.76
C CYS A 84 -21.52 -2.40 11.33
N GLN A 85 -22.14 -3.24 10.52
CA GLN A 85 -22.42 -4.63 10.90
C GLN A 85 -21.14 -5.45 11.16
N PHE A 86 -20.08 -5.18 10.40
CA PHE A 86 -18.80 -5.88 10.48
C PHE A 86 -17.73 -4.97 11.09
N SER A 87 -16.86 -5.56 11.93
CA SER A 87 -15.75 -4.85 12.58
C SER A 87 -14.62 -4.49 11.62
N ASP A 88 -14.48 -5.24 10.54
CA ASP A 88 -13.48 -5.11 9.46
C ASP A 88 -14.08 -4.50 8.18
N CYS A 89 -15.22 -3.80 8.30
CA CYS A 89 -15.87 -3.14 7.19
C CYS A 89 -14.95 -2.08 6.54
N LEU A 90 -14.65 -2.25 5.25
CA LEU A 90 -13.90 -1.32 4.42
C LEU A 90 -14.80 -0.28 3.74
N HIS A 91 -16.08 -0.25 4.11
CA HIS A 91 -17.07 0.74 3.67
C HIS A 91 -17.26 0.86 2.15
N ARG A 92 -17.01 -0.22 1.40
CA ARG A 92 -17.14 -0.28 -0.06
C ARG A 92 -18.43 -0.97 -0.47
N ASP A 93 -18.50 -2.27 -0.25
CA ASP A 93 -19.59 -3.13 -0.74
C ASP A 93 -20.35 -3.85 0.38
N GLU A 94 -19.91 -3.70 1.63
CA GLU A 94 -20.44 -4.47 2.76
C GLU A 94 -21.92 -4.16 3.02
N PRO A 95 -22.73 -5.19 3.30
CA PRO A 95 -24.14 -4.99 3.63
C PRO A 95 -24.27 -4.26 4.98
N ASN A 96 -25.30 -3.42 5.10
CA ASN A 96 -25.58 -2.61 6.30
C ASN A 96 -24.38 -1.76 6.77
N CYS A 97 -23.57 -1.27 5.83
CA CYS A 97 -22.50 -0.33 6.13
C CYS A 97 -23.07 1.05 6.50
N ALA A 98 -22.71 1.55 7.69
CA ALA A 98 -23.14 2.86 8.19
C ALA A 98 -22.46 4.04 7.46
N VAL A 99 -21.34 3.78 6.79
CA VAL A 99 -20.51 4.79 6.13
C VAL A 99 -20.84 4.90 4.65
N ARG A 100 -21.24 3.81 4.02
CA ARG A 100 -21.60 3.75 2.60
C ARG A 100 -22.73 4.74 2.29
N GLY A 101 -22.65 5.34 1.11
CA GLY A 101 -23.71 6.19 0.58
C GLY A 101 -23.13 7.41 -0.14
N ASP A 102 -24.01 8.35 -0.43
CA ASP A 102 -23.67 9.52 -1.22
C ASP A 102 -23.07 10.62 -0.33
N TRP A 103 -21.81 10.95 -0.56
CA TRP A 103 -21.12 12.12 -0.02
C TRP A 103 -20.03 12.54 -0.99
N GLU A 104 -19.74 13.84 -1.02
CA GLU A 104 -18.91 14.50 -2.05
C GLU A 104 -17.58 13.81 -2.36
N ARG A 105 -16.94 13.21 -1.34
CA ARG A 105 -15.62 12.60 -1.45
C ARG A 105 -15.62 11.07 -1.40
N TYR A 106 -16.79 10.42 -1.52
CA TYR A 106 -16.88 8.96 -1.45
C TYR A 106 -16.11 8.29 -2.60
N ASP A 107 -16.21 8.82 -3.81
CA ASP A 107 -15.48 8.28 -4.96
C ASP A 107 -13.96 8.35 -4.76
N TYR A 108 -13.47 9.45 -4.17
CA TYR A 108 -12.05 9.57 -3.81
C TYR A 108 -11.64 8.61 -2.71
N TYR A 109 -12.53 8.35 -1.74
CA TYR A 109 -12.29 7.33 -0.73
C TYR A 109 -12.14 5.95 -1.35
N LEU A 110 -13.01 5.58 -2.31
CA LEU A 110 -12.91 4.31 -3.02
C LEU A 110 -11.60 4.20 -3.81
N MET A 111 -11.21 5.27 -4.52
CA MET A 111 -9.93 5.31 -5.23
C MET A 111 -8.74 5.08 -4.30
N PHE A 112 -8.67 5.77 -3.16
CA PHE A 112 -7.58 5.57 -2.20
C PHE A 112 -7.66 4.23 -1.47
N LEU A 113 -8.86 3.67 -1.30
CA LEU A 113 -9.05 2.35 -0.71
C LEU A 113 -8.46 1.27 -1.62
N ASP A 114 -8.72 1.35 -2.92
CA ASP A 114 -8.13 0.42 -3.89
C ASP A 114 -6.59 0.56 -3.93
N GLU A 115 -6.06 1.80 -3.85
CA GLU A 115 -4.61 2.04 -3.72
C GLU A 115 -4.02 1.42 -2.45
N ALA A 116 -4.68 1.60 -1.30
CA ALA A 116 -4.25 1.03 -0.02
C ALA A 116 -4.31 -0.51 -0.01
N ILE A 117 -5.31 -1.11 -0.67
CA ILE A 117 -5.43 -2.57 -0.82
C ILE A 117 -4.23 -3.10 -1.63
N HIS A 118 -3.94 -2.49 -2.78
CA HIS A 118 -2.81 -2.92 -3.61
C HIS A 118 -1.46 -2.74 -2.91
N TYR A 119 -1.31 -1.66 -2.15
CA TYR A 119 -0.12 -1.45 -1.33
C TYR A 119 0.04 -2.57 -0.28
N GLN A 120 -1.02 -2.90 0.45
CA GLN A 120 -1.01 -3.99 1.42
C GLN A 120 -0.70 -5.36 0.79
N GLU A 121 -1.30 -5.66 -0.37
CA GLU A 121 -1.03 -6.90 -1.12
C GLU A 121 0.45 -7.01 -1.53
N SER A 122 1.07 -5.89 -1.93
CA SER A 122 2.49 -5.86 -2.28
C SER A 122 3.39 -6.15 -1.08
N LEU A 123 3.03 -5.63 0.11
CA LEU A 123 3.74 -5.92 1.35
C LEU A 123 3.61 -7.40 1.74
N ASP A 124 2.43 -8.00 1.59
CA ASP A 124 2.24 -9.40 1.95
C ASP A 124 3.00 -10.35 1.00
N GLN A 125 3.05 -10.05 -0.30
CA GLN A 125 3.85 -10.80 -1.28
C GLN A 125 5.36 -10.75 -0.98
N THR A 126 5.88 -9.60 -0.52
CA THR A 126 7.29 -9.47 -0.14
C THR A 126 7.63 -10.21 1.16
N ARG A 127 6.68 -10.30 2.11
CA ARG A 127 6.87 -11.04 3.37
C ARG A 127 6.92 -12.55 3.16
N ASP A 128 6.14 -13.07 2.21
CA ASP A 128 6.12 -14.50 1.91
C ASP A 128 7.36 -14.99 1.16
N ALA A 129 8.08 -14.09 0.45
CA ALA A 129 9.32 -14.42 -0.24
C ALA A 129 10.50 -14.76 0.69
N GLU A 130 10.46 -14.33 1.96
CA GLU A 130 11.56 -14.50 2.92
C GLU A 130 11.17 -15.16 4.25
N SER A 131 10.24 -16.12 4.24
CA SER A 131 10.19 -17.12 5.31
C SER A 131 11.39 -18.09 5.15
N THR A 132 12.62 -17.61 5.34
CA THR A 132 13.85 -18.42 5.23
C THR A 132 14.12 -19.22 6.48
N THR A 133 13.32 -19.13 7.55
CA THR A 133 13.55 -19.83 8.82
C THR A 133 12.29 -20.53 9.33
N LYS A 134 12.47 -21.72 9.89
CA LYS A 134 11.47 -22.51 10.61
C LYS A 134 11.93 -22.60 12.06
N VAL A 135 11.07 -22.21 12.99
CA VAL A 135 11.31 -22.45 14.42
C VAL A 135 10.92 -23.90 14.73
N LYS A 136 11.87 -24.68 15.24
CA LYS A 136 11.65 -26.06 15.70
C LYS A 136 11.82 -26.11 17.22
N VAL A 137 10.91 -26.81 17.89
CA VAL A 137 10.97 -27.04 19.34
C VAL A 137 11.72 -28.35 19.59
N GLY A 138 12.82 -28.31 20.33
CA GLY A 138 13.59 -29.48 20.73
C GLY A 138 12.93 -30.24 21.89
N GLU A 139 13.42 -31.45 22.19
CA GLU A 139 12.85 -32.36 23.20
C GLU A 139 12.81 -31.77 24.63
N ALA A 140 13.62 -30.73 24.90
CA ALA A 140 13.65 -30.02 26.18
C ALA A 140 12.92 -28.64 26.15
N GLY A 141 12.06 -28.38 25.16
CA GLY A 141 11.32 -27.12 25.03
C GLY A 141 12.14 -25.92 24.53
N GLN A 142 13.38 -26.15 24.08
CA GLN A 142 14.22 -25.10 23.51
C GLN A 142 13.82 -24.81 22.06
N HIS A 143 13.62 -23.54 21.73
CA HIS A 143 13.29 -23.09 20.38
C HIS A 143 14.58 -22.81 19.60
N HIS A 144 14.79 -23.51 18.49
CA HIS A 144 15.88 -23.25 17.56
C HIS A 144 15.32 -22.76 16.21
N ALA A 145 15.81 -21.61 15.75
CA ALA A 145 15.51 -21.10 14.41
C ALA A 145 16.48 -21.74 13.42
N GLU A 146 15.97 -22.59 12.54
CA GLU A 146 16.76 -23.22 11.47
C GLU A 146 16.35 -22.64 10.12
N PRO A 147 17.30 -22.35 9.21
CA PRO A 147 16.94 -21.93 7.87
C PRO A 147 16.14 -23.01 7.13
N LYS A 148 14.98 -22.65 6.56
CA LYS A 148 14.18 -23.50 5.67
C LYS A 148 15.01 -23.78 4.42
N LEU A 149 15.52 -25.01 4.33
CA LEU A 149 16.04 -25.56 3.08
C LEU A 149 14.98 -25.40 1.99
N GLU A 150 15.36 -24.95 0.78
CA GLU A 150 14.47 -24.90 -0.38
C GLU A 150 13.96 -26.32 -0.70
N THR A 151 12.85 -26.71 -0.08
CA THR A 151 12.35 -28.09 -0.15
C THR A 151 11.89 -28.49 -1.55
N LYS A 152 11.70 -27.53 -2.46
CA LYS A 152 11.17 -27.78 -3.81
C LYS A 152 12.25 -28.08 -4.86
N LYS A 153 13.50 -27.59 -4.74
CA LYS A 153 14.54 -27.82 -5.76
C LYS A 153 15.31 -29.14 -5.61
N TYR A 154 15.42 -29.69 -4.40
CA TYR A 154 16.30 -30.85 -4.13
C TYR A 154 15.61 -32.06 -3.51
N ARG A 155 14.28 -32.03 -3.33
CA ARG A 155 13.54 -33.18 -2.81
C ARG A 155 13.47 -34.27 -3.87
N ARG A 156 14.26 -35.33 -3.69
CA ARG A 156 14.12 -36.55 -4.47
C ARG A 156 12.69 -37.11 -4.26
N PRO A 157 11.92 -37.35 -5.32
CA PRO A 157 10.62 -38.00 -5.17
C PRO A 157 10.80 -39.39 -4.57
N SER A 158 9.84 -39.83 -3.76
CA SER A 158 9.92 -41.16 -3.16
C SER A 158 9.87 -42.23 -4.25
N ARG A 159 10.59 -43.35 -4.06
CA ARG A 159 10.56 -44.48 -5.00
C ARG A 159 9.14 -44.96 -5.29
N ARG A 160 8.25 -44.86 -4.29
CA ARG A 160 6.82 -45.18 -4.44
C ARG A 160 6.11 -44.23 -5.40
N SER A 161 6.33 -42.92 -5.26
CA SER A 161 5.72 -41.92 -6.17
C SER A 161 6.29 -42.04 -7.59
N GLN A 162 7.59 -42.34 -7.72
CA GLN A 162 8.20 -42.60 -9.03
C GLN A 162 7.59 -43.83 -9.71
N LYS A 163 7.36 -44.91 -8.96
CA LYS A 163 6.74 -46.13 -9.49
C LYS A 163 5.28 -45.89 -9.89
N GLN A 164 4.53 -45.14 -9.09
CA GLN A 164 3.14 -44.81 -9.38
C GLN A 164 3.04 -43.93 -10.63
N ALA A 165 3.88 -42.89 -10.74
CA ALA A 165 3.95 -42.05 -11.94
C ALA A 165 4.30 -42.83 -13.21
N LEU A 166 5.22 -43.82 -13.12
CA LEU A 166 5.52 -44.72 -14.23
C LEU A 166 4.30 -45.55 -14.66
N GLN A 167 3.56 -46.10 -13.69
CA GLN A 167 2.36 -46.89 -13.97
C GLN A 167 1.25 -46.04 -14.59
N ASP A 168 1.03 -44.83 -14.07
CA ASP A 168 0.05 -43.89 -14.61
C ASP A 168 0.41 -43.49 -16.05
N TRP A 169 1.70 -43.32 -16.35
CA TRP A 169 2.18 -43.03 -17.70
C TRP A 169 1.90 -44.17 -18.66
N TYR A 170 2.20 -45.42 -18.28
CA TYR A 170 1.87 -46.59 -19.09
C TYR A 170 0.37 -46.76 -19.31
N GLN A 171 -0.44 -46.45 -18.29
CA GLN A 171 -1.90 -46.53 -18.43
C GLN A 171 -2.43 -45.46 -19.39
N GLN A 172 -1.90 -44.24 -19.32
CA GLN A 172 -2.25 -43.17 -20.26
C GLN A 172 -1.84 -43.51 -21.71
N ASP A 173 -0.62 -44.04 -21.90
CA ASP A 173 -0.13 -44.46 -23.21
C ASP A 173 -1.01 -45.57 -23.81
N ILE A 174 -1.45 -46.52 -22.97
CA ILE A 174 -2.38 -47.57 -23.37
C ILE A 174 -3.74 -46.97 -23.71
N ASP A 175 -4.29 -46.11 -22.85
CA ASP A 175 -5.61 -45.52 -23.09
C ASP A 175 -5.63 -44.69 -24.38
N GLU A 176 -4.55 -43.97 -24.70
CA GLU A 176 -4.38 -43.18 -25.94
C GLU A 176 -4.28 -44.09 -27.18
N LEU A 177 -3.54 -45.20 -27.11
CA LEU A 177 -3.47 -46.21 -28.17
C LEU A 177 -4.81 -46.94 -28.39
N MET A 178 -5.60 -47.14 -27.34
CA MET A 178 -6.90 -47.80 -27.42
C MET A 178 -8.00 -46.85 -27.93
N THR A 179 -7.84 -45.53 -27.79
CA THR A 179 -8.75 -44.54 -28.39
C THR A 179 -8.54 -44.35 -29.89
N ASP A 180 -7.35 -44.62 -30.40
CA ASP A 180 -7.03 -44.52 -31.83
C ASP A 180 -7.48 -45.75 -32.66
N GLU A 181 -7.91 -46.84 -32.01
CA GLU A 181 -8.41 -48.06 -32.68
C GLU A 181 -9.95 -48.12 -32.79
N GLU A 182 -10.70 -47.15 -32.25
CA GLU A 182 -12.17 -47.12 -32.28
C GLU A 182 -12.81 -46.16 -33.31
N ASP A 183 -12.02 -45.48 -34.16
CA ASP A 183 -12.50 -44.63 -35.29
C ASP A 183 -12.31 -45.27 -36.69
#